data_AF-A0A9E7FYY7-F1
#
_entry.id   AF-A0A9E7FYY7-F1
#
_cell.length_a   1.000
_cell.length_b   1.000
_cell.length_c   1.000
_cell.angle_alpha   90.00
_cell.angle_beta   90.00
_cell.angle_gamma   90.00
#
_symmetry.space_group_name_H-M   'P 1'
#
loop_
_entity.id
_entity.type
_entity.pdbx_description
1 polymer ?
#
loop_
_entity_poly.entity_id
_entity_poly.type
_entity_poly.pdbx_seq_one_letter_code
_entity_poly.pdbx_strand_id
1 'polypeptide(L)'
;MQGDCNLVLYNKGRGFQSNTHGEGVNCTLSLGDRGQLVITSSPGFTVWTSGVAANAKTGKYAAVLRPDGEVAVYGPAVWWTPDFRFGAAGPGEAELAAIPTVDNLLLSSQVLDGGSNLATRDYTFVMKDDCNLALVKGGTSVLWQSGTAGKGLNCFLRLDHLGQLAVVSDHKYKTLWTSKNVSSEGDYVLILQITGQAVVYGPVVWSTSQAK
;
A
#
# COMPACT_ATOMS: atom_id res chain seq x y z
N MET A 1 18.61 2.89 -2.03
CA MET A 1 19.76 2.67 -1.13
C MET A 1 21.02 2.78 -1.97
N GLN A 2 21.96 3.62 -1.58
CA GLN A 2 23.24 3.75 -2.28
C GLN A 2 24.25 2.71 -1.76
N GLY A 3 25.31 2.46 -2.53
CA GLY A 3 26.35 1.48 -2.18
C GLY A 3 27.25 1.90 -1.01
N ASP A 4 27.20 3.17 -0.61
CA ASP A 4 27.94 3.77 0.51
C ASP A 4 27.17 3.71 1.83
N CYS A 5 26.10 2.91 1.92
CA CYS A 5 25.23 2.83 3.09
C CYS A 5 24.37 4.07 3.37
N ASN A 6 24.20 4.97 2.39
CA ASN A 6 23.27 6.09 2.50
C ASN A 6 21.89 5.77 1.87
N LEU A 7 20.81 6.04 2.60
CA LEU A 7 19.45 6.02 2.06
C LEU A 7 19.12 7.43 1.58
N VAL A 8 18.88 7.59 0.28
CA VAL A 8 18.55 8.88 -0.33
C VAL A 8 17.23 8.80 -1.10
N LEU A 9 16.38 9.81 -0.90
CA LEU A 9 15.23 10.12 -1.73
C LEU A 9 15.57 11.32 -2.61
N TYR A 10 15.71 11.08 -3.91
CA TYR A 10 15.90 12.13 -4.90
C TYR A 10 14.55 12.65 -5.37
N ASN A 11 14.28 13.94 -5.17
CA ASN A 11 13.10 14.61 -5.70
C ASN A 11 13.44 16.07 -6.04
N LYS A 12 12.51 16.77 -6.71
CA LYS A 12 12.65 18.21 -7.03
C LYS A 12 12.50 19.12 -5.80
N GLY A 13 12.06 18.57 -4.67
CA GLY A 13 11.89 19.26 -3.40
C GLY A 13 13.17 19.22 -2.56
N ARG A 14 13.00 19.06 -1.24
CA ARG A 14 14.14 19.03 -0.29
C ARG A 14 14.88 17.69 -0.26
N GLY A 15 14.35 16.66 -0.92
CA GLY A 15 14.84 15.29 -0.81
C GLY A 15 14.78 14.76 0.63
N PHE A 16 15.48 13.65 0.85
CA PHE A 16 15.79 13.11 2.18
C PHE A 16 17.08 12.32 2.09
N GLN A 17 17.89 12.35 3.15
CA GLN A 17 19.02 11.44 3.29
C GLN A 17 19.20 11.00 4.75
N SER A 18 19.63 9.76 4.96
CA SER A 18 19.91 9.22 6.30
C SER A 18 21.22 9.73 6.91
N ASN A 19 22.08 10.38 6.10
CA ASN A 19 23.42 10.87 6.49
C ASN A 19 24.33 9.76 7.03
N THR A 20 24.26 8.57 6.42
CA THR A 20 24.97 7.36 6.88
C THR A 20 26.01 6.87 5.87
N HIS A 21 26.55 7.80 5.09
CA HIS A 21 27.57 7.48 4.09
C HIS A 21 28.84 6.94 4.78
N GLY A 22 29.35 5.80 4.34
CA GLY A 22 30.56 5.18 4.90
C GLY A 22 30.41 4.58 6.30
N GLU A 23 29.22 4.61 6.89
CA GLU A 23 28.94 4.08 8.24
C GLU A 23 28.76 2.55 8.27
N GLY A 24 28.99 1.87 7.15
CA GLY A 24 28.87 0.42 7.04
C GLY A 24 29.33 -0.14 5.70
N VAL A 25 29.12 -1.45 5.53
CA VAL A 25 29.41 -2.20 4.30
C VAL A 25 28.26 -3.15 3.97
N ASN A 26 28.00 -3.34 2.67
CA ASN A 26 26.93 -4.21 2.16
C ASN A 26 25.57 -3.94 2.84
N CYS A 27 25.20 -2.66 2.93
CA CYS A 27 24.01 -2.27 3.69
C CYS A 27 22.72 -2.64 2.98
N THR A 28 21.75 -3.10 3.77
CA THR A 28 20.38 -3.36 3.33
C THR A 28 19.41 -2.44 4.03
N LEU A 29 18.35 -2.06 3.32
CA LEU A 29 17.20 -1.35 3.89
C LEU A 29 16.08 -2.35 4.13
N SER A 30 15.52 -2.35 5.33
CA SER A 30 14.37 -3.17 5.68
C SER A 30 13.28 -2.32 6.33
N LEU A 31 12.02 -2.75 6.17
CA LEU A 31 10.89 -2.20 6.91
C LEU A 31 10.53 -3.19 8.02
N GLY A 32 10.68 -2.75 9.27
CA GLY A 32 10.38 -3.54 10.45
C GLY A 32 8.88 -3.74 10.67
N ASP A 33 8.57 -4.72 11.52
CA ASP A 33 7.21 -5.08 11.91
C ASP A 33 6.54 -4.07 12.86
N ARG A 34 7.24 -3.00 13.25
CA ARG A 34 6.68 -1.85 14.00
C ARG A 34 6.74 -0.55 13.18
N GLY A 35 6.92 -0.64 11.86
CA GLY A 35 6.85 0.49 10.94
C GLY A 35 8.10 1.36 10.86
N GLN A 36 9.22 0.91 11.40
CA GLN A 36 10.51 1.59 11.28
C GLN A 36 11.28 1.10 10.06
N LEU A 37 11.85 2.03 9.29
CA LEU A 37 12.88 1.72 8.31
C LEU A 37 14.21 1.54 9.02
N VAL A 38 14.93 0.47 8.71
CA VAL A 38 16.22 0.12 9.32
C VAL A 38 17.25 -0.12 8.25
N ILE A 39 18.39 0.57 8.34
CA ILE A 39 19.58 0.27 7.57
C ILE A 39 20.46 -0.64 8.41
N THR A 40 20.80 -1.81 7.88
CA THR A 40 21.67 -2.79 8.54
C THR A 40 22.91 -3.01 7.68
N SER A 41 24.09 -2.94 8.31
CA SER A 41 25.38 -3.27 7.69
C SER A 41 25.76 -4.72 8.00
N SER A 42 26.47 -5.37 7.08
CA SER A 42 27.11 -6.67 7.35
C SER A 42 28.20 -6.49 8.45
N PRO A 43 28.31 -7.40 9.45
CA PRO A 43 27.64 -8.69 9.59
C PRO A 43 26.27 -8.68 10.29
N GLY A 44 25.66 -7.52 10.56
CA GLY A 44 24.28 -7.43 11.08
C GLY A 44 24.00 -6.27 12.04
N PHE A 45 24.86 -5.24 12.12
CA PHE A 45 24.63 -4.11 13.01
C PHE A 45 23.77 -3.03 12.36
N THR A 46 22.95 -2.35 13.17
CA THR A 46 22.10 -1.25 12.71
C THR A 46 22.92 0.00 12.51
N VAL A 47 22.87 0.55 11.29
CA VAL A 47 23.51 1.81 10.90
C VAL A 47 22.56 2.99 11.14
N TRP A 48 21.28 2.80 10.83
CA TRP A 48 20.27 3.87 10.95
C TRP A 48 18.89 3.29 11.20
N THR A 49 18.05 4.09 11.85
CA THR A 49 16.63 3.80 12.03
C THR A 49 15.81 5.08 11.85
N SER A 50 14.64 4.96 11.24
CA SER A 50 13.65 6.05 11.17
C SER A 50 13.00 6.36 12.53
N GLY A 51 13.33 5.57 13.56
CA GLY A 51 12.62 5.56 14.83
C GLY A 51 11.34 4.75 14.78
N VAL A 52 10.84 4.40 15.96
CA VAL A 52 9.56 3.68 16.14
C VAL A 52 8.61 4.63 16.86
N ALA A 53 7.40 4.82 16.32
CA ALA A 53 6.39 5.64 16.97
C ALA A 53 6.06 5.07 18.37
N ALA A 54 5.81 5.94 19.36
CA ALA A 54 5.61 5.53 20.76
C ALA A 54 4.51 4.47 20.93
N ASN A 55 3.46 4.53 20.11
CA ASN A 55 2.32 3.62 20.13
C ASN A 55 2.34 2.62 18.94
N ALA A 56 3.50 2.38 18.34
CA ALA A 56 3.62 1.45 17.22
C ALA A 56 3.20 0.04 17.64
N LYS A 57 2.32 -0.55 16.84
CA LYS A 57 1.84 -1.93 17.02
C LYS A 57 2.68 -2.87 16.16
N THR A 58 2.89 -4.10 16.60
CA THR A 58 3.47 -5.12 15.72
C THR A 58 2.47 -5.48 14.62
N GLY A 59 2.92 -5.56 13.37
CA GLY A 59 2.09 -5.92 12.24
C GLY A 59 2.79 -5.80 10.88
N LYS A 60 1.99 -5.81 9.81
CA LYS A 60 2.49 -5.57 8.45
C LYS A 60 2.41 -4.08 8.14
N TYR A 61 3.48 -3.55 7.58
CA TYR A 61 3.61 -2.14 7.19
C TYR A 61 3.92 -2.03 5.70
N ALA A 62 3.69 -0.84 5.13
CA ALA A 62 4.06 -0.52 3.76
C ALA A 62 4.75 0.85 3.72
N ALA A 63 5.90 0.92 3.05
CA ALA A 63 6.53 2.19 2.68
C ALA A 63 6.08 2.56 1.26
N VAL A 64 5.56 3.77 1.08
CA VAL A 64 4.96 4.24 -0.17
C VAL A 64 5.56 5.59 -0.54
N LEU A 65 6.04 5.72 -1.78
CA LEU A 65 6.34 7.02 -2.39
C LEU A 65 5.02 7.65 -2.83
N ARG A 66 4.67 8.78 -2.22
CA ARG A 66 3.42 9.49 -2.46
C ARG A 66 3.54 10.51 -3.60
N PRO A 67 2.42 10.96 -4.18
CA PRO A 67 2.42 11.98 -5.24
C PRO A 67 3.03 13.33 -4.84
N ASP A 68 3.07 13.64 -3.55
CA ASP A 68 3.74 14.82 -2.99
C ASP A 68 5.29 14.73 -3.03
N GLY A 69 5.83 13.59 -3.46
CA GLY A 69 7.26 13.35 -3.56
C GLY A 69 7.91 12.91 -2.26
N GLU A 70 7.13 12.54 -1.24
CA GLU A 70 7.60 12.04 0.04
C GLU A 70 7.44 10.53 0.16
N VAL A 71 8.31 9.89 0.95
CA VAL A 71 8.09 8.50 1.36
C VAL A 71 7.40 8.51 2.72
N ALA A 72 6.29 7.78 2.81
CA ALA A 72 5.55 7.58 4.05
C ALA A 72 5.44 6.09 4.38
N VAL A 73 5.49 5.76 5.67
CA VAL A 73 5.23 4.42 6.17
C VAL A 73 3.82 4.37 6.74
N TYR A 74 3.01 3.46 6.21
CA TYR A 74 1.64 3.20 6.62
C TYR A 74 1.56 1.90 7.40
N GLY A 75 0.85 1.90 8.53
CA GLY A 75 0.45 0.65 9.15
C GLY A 75 0.07 0.73 10.64
N PRO A 76 -0.28 -0.43 11.22
CA PRO A 76 -0.26 -1.75 10.59
C PRO A 76 -1.40 -1.94 9.58
N ALA A 77 -1.41 -3.07 8.86
CA ALA A 77 -2.53 -3.46 8.00
C ALA A 77 -3.83 -3.55 8.80
N VAL A 78 -4.89 -2.88 8.34
CA VAL A 78 -6.21 -2.82 9.00
C VAL A 78 -7.28 -3.63 8.29
N TRP A 79 -7.11 -3.90 6.99
CA TRP A 79 -8.01 -4.77 6.23
C TRP A 79 -7.25 -5.48 5.10
N TRP A 80 -7.69 -6.67 4.72
CA TRP A 80 -7.16 -7.40 3.57
C TRP A 80 -8.20 -8.33 2.96
N THR A 81 -8.10 -8.58 1.66
CA THR A 81 -8.77 -9.74 1.03
C THR A 81 -8.12 -11.04 1.50
N PRO A 82 -8.83 -12.19 1.49
CA PRO A 82 -8.19 -13.47 1.76
C PRO A 82 -6.95 -13.71 0.89
N ASP A 83 -6.02 -14.52 1.39
CA ASP A 83 -4.83 -14.89 0.63
C ASP A 83 -5.22 -16.01 -0.36
N PHE A 84 -5.19 -15.68 -1.65
CA PHE A 84 -5.55 -16.60 -2.74
C PHE A 84 -4.32 -17.17 -3.46
N ARG A 85 -3.15 -17.18 -2.79
CA ARG A 85 -1.94 -17.82 -3.32
C ARG A 85 -2.13 -19.34 -3.43
N PHE A 86 -2.62 -19.79 -4.59
CA PHE A 86 -2.63 -21.20 -4.97
C PHE A 86 -1.23 -21.61 -5.43
N GLY A 87 -0.35 -22.02 -4.50
CA GLY A 87 0.87 -22.80 -4.80
C GLY A 87 1.90 -22.21 -5.76
N ALA A 88 1.75 -20.98 -6.22
CA ALA A 88 2.70 -20.34 -7.12
C ALA A 88 3.90 -19.85 -6.31
N ALA A 89 5.10 -20.29 -6.70
CA ALA A 89 6.33 -19.60 -6.32
C ALA A 89 6.18 -18.11 -6.63
N GLY A 90 6.72 -17.25 -5.76
CA GLY A 90 6.72 -15.82 -6.01
C GLY A 90 7.32 -15.51 -7.40
N PRO A 91 6.92 -14.39 -8.03
CA PRO A 91 7.43 -14.03 -9.34
C PRO A 91 8.96 -14.00 -9.31
N GLY A 92 9.59 -14.62 -10.32
CA GLY A 92 11.04 -14.54 -10.49
C GLY A 92 11.46 -13.10 -10.81
N GLU A 93 12.72 -12.74 -10.54
CA GLU A 93 13.23 -11.38 -10.78
C GLU A 93 12.99 -10.87 -12.21
N ALA A 94 13.03 -11.75 -13.21
CA ALA A 94 12.73 -11.40 -14.60
C ALA A 94 11.25 -11.05 -14.85
N GLU A 95 10.32 -11.66 -14.09
CA GLU A 95 8.88 -11.38 -14.16
C GLU A 95 8.56 -10.03 -13.48
N LEU A 96 9.31 -9.68 -12.43
CA LEU A 96 9.24 -8.37 -11.76
C LEU A 96 9.68 -7.21 -12.67
N ALA A 97 10.69 -7.44 -13.51
CA ALA A 97 11.26 -6.42 -14.39
C ALA A 97 10.37 -6.06 -15.59
N ALA A 98 9.38 -6.91 -15.93
CA ALA A 98 8.50 -6.73 -17.09
C ALA A 98 7.11 -6.19 -16.73
N ILE A 99 6.86 -5.83 -15.46
CA ILE A 99 5.55 -5.35 -15.02
C ILE A 99 5.32 -3.93 -15.57
N PRO A 100 4.25 -3.69 -16.35
CA PRO A 100 3.94 -2.36 -16.82
C PRO A 100 3.68 -1.42 -15.65
N THR A 101 4.03 -0.15 -15.80
CA THR A 101 3.67 0.88 -14.82
C THR A 101 2.16 1.05 -14.81
N VAL A 102 1.52 0.58 -13.75
CA VAL A 102 0.08 0.63 -13.53
C VAL A 102 -0.21 1.19 -12.14
N ASP A 103 -1.36 1.80 -11.97
CA ASP A 103 -1.81 2.24 -10.65
C ASP A 103 -2.19 1.01 -9.81
N ASN A 104 -1.48 0.82 -8.70
CA ASN A 104 -1.73 -0.28 -7.75
C ASN A 104 -2.10 0.24 -6.35
N LEU A 105 -2.31 1.55 -6.21
CA LEU A 105 -2.52 2.25 -4.95
C LEU A 105 -3.78 3.13 -5.00
N LEU A 106 -4.49 3.22 -3.87
CA LEU A 106 -5.55 4.20 -3.63
C LEU A 106 -5.36 4.83 -2.25
N LEU A 107 -5.21 6.15 -2.18
CA LEU A 107 -5.04 6.91 -0.92
C LEU A 107 -6.39 7.34 -0.32
N SER A 108 -6.45 7.66 0.98
CA SER A 108 -7.67 8.10 1.70
C SER A 108 -8.43 9.31 1.12
N SER A 109 -7.83 10.06 0.20
CA SER A 109 -8.45 11.20 -0.48
C SER A 109 -8.86 10.90 -1.93
N GLN A 110 -8.60 9.68 -2.40
CA GLN A 110 -8.86 9.25 -3.76
C GLN A 110 -10.07 8.31 -3.80
N VAL A 111 -10.71 8.29 -4.97
CA VAL A 111 -11.78 7.35 -5.30
C VAL A 111 -11.40 6.53 -6.51
N LEU A 112 -11.94 5.33 -6.59
CA LEU A 112 -11.87 4.47 -7.76
C LEU A 112 -13.27 4.41 -8.37
N ASP A 113 -13.47 5.15 -9.46
CA ASP A 113 -14.76 5.27 -10.14
C ASP A 113 -15.17 3.97 -10.84
N GLY A 114 -16.46 3.88 -11.21
CA GLY A 114 -16.96 2.79 -12.06
C GLY A 114 -16.12 2.61 -13.33
N GLY A 115 -15.74 1.37 -13.62
CA GLY A 115 -14.86 0.98 -14.71
C GLY A 115 -13.36 1.12 -14.42
N SER A 116 -12.97 1.85 -13.35
CA SER A 116 -11.58 2.02 -12.96
C SER A 116 -11.08 0.85 -12.12
N ASN A 117 -9.76 0.65 -12.12
CA ASN A 117 -9.14 -0.45 -11.41
C ASN A 117 -7.75 -0.11 -10.85
N LEU A 118 -7.35 -0.85 -9.82
CA LEU A 118 -5.96 -1.04 -9.44
C LEU A 118 -5.46 -2.34 -10.07
N ALA A 119 -4.22 -2.38 -10.53
CA ALA A 119 -3.67 -3.56 -11.18
C ALA A 119 -2.26 -3.90 -10.70
N THR A 120 -1.91 -5.18 -10.76
CA THR A 120 -0.53 -5.65 -10.63
C THR A 120 -0.44 -7.03 -11.26
N ARG A 121 0.59 -7.26 -12.08
CA ARG A 121 0.78 -8.54 -12.79
C ARG A 121 -0.50 -8.99 -13.51
N ASP A 122 -1.09 -10.12 -13.13
CA ASP A 122 -2.34 -10.67 -13.65
C ASP A 122 -3.55 -10.41 -12.75
N TYR A 123 -3.40 -9.61 -11.70
CA TYR A 123 -4.45 -9.27 -10.75
C TYR A 123 -5.01 -7.87 -10.99
N THR A 124 -6.32 -7.75 -10.86
CA THR A 124 -7.05 -6.49 -11.02
C THR A 124 -8.08 -6.34 -9.91
N PHE A 125 -8.03 -5.23 -9.18
CA PHE A 125 -9.03 -4.84 -8.20
C PHE A 125 -9.88 -3.72 -8.79
N VAL A 126 -11.11 -4.06 -9.21
CA VAL A 126 -11.92 -3.23 -10.11
C VAL A 126 -13.26 -2.87 -9.50
N MET A 127 -13.64 -1.60 -9.62
CA MET A 127 -14.99 -1.13 -9.35
C MET A 127 -15.81 -1.29 -10.63
N LYS A 128 -16.59 -2.37 -10.74
CA LYS A 128 -17.36 -2.65 -11.96
C LYS A 128 -18.57 -1.72 -12.10
N ASP A 129 -19.02 -1.51 -13.34
CA ASP A 129 -20.19 -0.68 -13.67
C ASP A 129 -21.50 -1.16 -13.04
N ASP A 130 -21.60 -2.47 -12.73
CA ASP A 130 -22.73 -3.07 -12.03
C ASP A 130 -22.72 -2.78 -10.52
N CYS A 131 -21.86 -1.89 -10.03
CA CYS A 131 -21.64 -1.59 -8.62
C CYS A 131 -21.02 -2.71 -7.79
N ASN A 132 -20.45 -3.75 -8.40
CA ASN A 132 -19.70 -4.78 -7.69
C ASN A 132 -18.20 -4.45 -7.66
N LEU A 133 -17.60 -4.43 -6.48
CA LEU A 133 -16.15 -4.35 -6.32
C LEU A 133 -15.59 -5.78 -6.35
N ALA A 134 -14.62 -6.04 -7.22
CA ALA A 134 -14.09 -7.39 -7.42
C ALA A 134 -12.56 -7.41 -7.51
N LEU A 135 -11.98 -8.48 -6.96
CA LEU A 135 -10.60 -8.89 -7.22
C LEU A 135 -10.63 -10.00 -8.27
N VAL A 136 -9.97 -9.79 -9.40
CA VAL A 136 -9.96 -10.68 -10.56
C VAL A 136 -8.53 -11.08 -10.87
N LYS A 137 -8.33 -12.32 -11.33
CA LYS A 137 -7.07 -12.85 -11.85
C LYS A 137 -7.22 -13.25 -13.32
N GLY A 138 -6.24 -12.90 -14.15
CA GLY A 138 -6.23 -13.22 -15.58
C GLY A 138 -7.44 -12.66 -16.34
N GLY A 139 -7.99 -11.53 -15.87
CA GLY A 139 -9.15 -10.85 -16.46
C GLY A 139 -10.50 -11.56 -16.34
N THR A 140 -10.54 -12.82 -15.89
CA THR A 140 -11.78 -13.62 -15.89
C THR A 140 -12.08 -14.31 -14.55
N SER A 141 -11.06 -14.71 -13.79
CA SER A 141 -11.26 -15.46 -12.55
C SER A 141 -11.53 -14.52 -11.38
N VAL A 142 -12.77 -14.45 -10.91
CA VAL A 142 -13.13 -13.66 -9.72
C VAL A 142 -12.69 -14.38 -8.46
N LEU A 143 -11.74 -13.81 -7.73
CA LEU A 143 -11.20 -14.35 -6.48
C LEU A 143 -11.98 -13.87 -5.25
N TRP A 144 -12.40 -12.60 -5.27
CA TRP A 144 -13.18 -11.98 -4.21
C TRP A 144 -14.12 -10.93 -4.78
N GLN A 145 -15.26 -10.71 -4.12
CA GLN A 145 -16.21 -9.66 -4.50
C GLN A 145 -17.00 -9.13 -3.29
N SER A 146 -17.44 -7.87 -3.36
CA SER A 146 -18.25 -7.21 -2.31
C SER A 146 -19.71 -7.69 -2.27
N GLY A 147 -20.21 -8.29 -3.35
CA GLY A 147 -21.59 -8.74 -3.45
C GLY A 147 -22.59 -7.58 -3.60
N THR A 148 -22.17 -6.49 -4.24
CA THR A 148 -22.97 -5.26 -4.41
C THR A 148 -23.52 -5.07 -5.82
N ALA A 149 -23.38 -6.08 -6.68
CA ALA A 149 -23.91 -6.09 -8.04
C ALA A 149 -25.41 -5.71 -8.07
N GLY A 150 -25.76 -4.71 -8.89
CA GLY A 150 -27.12 -4.21 -9.12
C GLY A 150 -27.76 -3.48 -7.93
N LYS A 151 -27.00 -3.19 -6.85
CA LYS A 151 -27.55 -2.55 -5.64
C LYS A 151 -27.50 -1.03 -5.63
N GLY A 152 -26.96 -0.40 -6.68
CA GLY A 152 -26.82 1.05 -6.80
C GLY A 152 -26.59 1.49 -8.25
N LEU A 153 -26.26 2.77 -8.41
CA LEU A 153 -25.98 3.42 -9.70
C LEU A 153 -24.74 4.32 -9.55
N ASN A 154 -23.90 4.39 -10.60
CA ASN A 154 -22.67 5.19 -10.65
C ASN A 154 -21.83 5.01 -9.38
N CYS A 155 -21.49 3.75 -9.08
CA CYS A 155 -20.80 3.45 -7.83
C CYS A 155 -19.30 3.70 -7.94
N PHE A 156 -18.72 4.11 -6.82
CA PHE A 156 -17.28 4.29 -6.66
C PHE A 156 -16.82 3.60 -5.37
N LEU A 157 -15.55 3.20 -5.35
CA LEU A 157 -14.86 2.78 -4.14
C LEU A 157 -14.15 4.01 -3.55
N ARG A 158 -14.27 4.16 -2.24
CA ARG A 158 -13.47 5.13 -1.47
C ARG A 158 -12.74 4.44 -0.34
N LEU A 159 -11.57 4.97 0.01
CA LEU A 159 -10.89 4.72 1.27
C LEU A 159 -11.02 6.01 2.08
N ASP A 160 -11.43 5.96 3.35
CA ASP A 160 -11.51 7.17 4.17
C ASP A 160 -10.32 7.32 5.14
N HIS A 161 -10.34 8.41 5.90
CA HIS A 161 -9.33 8.73 6.91
C HIS A 161 -9.47 7.93 8.21
N LEU A 162 -10.33 6.91 8.24
CA LEU A 162 -10.45 5.95 9.34
C LEU A 162 -10.04 4.54 8.91
N GLY A 163 -9.52 4.39 7.69
CA GLY A 163 -9.10 3.12 7.11
C GLY A 163 -10.25 2.24 6.63
N GLN A 164 -11.46 2.80 6.50
CA GLN A 164 -12.61 2.07 5.98
C GLN A 164 -12.68 2.20 4.46
N LEU A 165 -12.67 1.06 3.78
CA LEU A 165 -13.07 0.95 2.39
C LEU A 165 -14.59 0.89 2.32
N ALA A 166 -15.17 1.62 1.37
CA ALA A 166 -16.60 1.60 1.13
C ALA A 166 -16.92 1.63 -0.37
N VAL A 167 -17.86 0.79 -0.80
CA VAL A 167 -18.54 0.94 -2.09
C VAL A 167 -19.74 1.85 -1.86
N VAL A 168 -19.76 2.99 -2.54
CA VAL A 168 -20.80 4.01 -2.40
C VAL A 168 -21.49 4.20 -3.73
N SER A 169 -22.83 4.22 -3.70
CA SER A 169 -23.66 4.63 -4.82
C SER A 169 -23.82 6.15 -4.78
N ASP A 170 -23.55 6.82 -5.90
CA ASP A 170 -23.72 8.29 -6.02
C ASP A 170 -25.18 8.71 -5.79
N HIS A 171 -26.14 7.86 -6.14
CA HIS A 171 -27.54 8.07 -5.77
C HIS A 171 -27.76 8.15 -4.25
N LYS A 172 -27.90 9.38 -3.74
CA LYS A 172 -28.05 9.73 -2.30
C LYS A 172 -26.86 9.34 -1.42
N TYR A 173 -25.68 9.14 -2.01
CA TYR A 173 -24.47 8.70 -1.29
C TYR A 173 -24.70 7.45 -0.42
N LYS A 174 -25.47 6.49 -0.94
CA LYS A 174 -25.81 5.26 -0.21
C LYS A 174 -24.61 4.32 -0.17
N THR A 175 -24.13 4.00 1.03
CA THR A 175 -23.12 2.96 1.23
C THR A 175 -23.72 1.57 0.97
N LEU A 176 -23.11 0.81 0.07
CA LEU A 176 -23.54 -0.54 -0.32
C LEU A 176 -22.75 -1.64 0.39
N TRP A 177 -21.48 -1.39 0.69
CA TRP A 177 -20.58 -2.29 1.38
C TRP A 177 -19.49 -1.50 2.10
N THR A 178 -19.00 -2.03 3.22
CA THR A 178 -17.83 -1.49 3.93
C THR A 178 -16.88 -2.60 4.37
N SER A 179 -15.59 -2.28 4.47
CA SER A 179 -14.66 -3.08 5.27
C SER A 179 -15.01 -2.91 6.75
N LYS A 180 -15.15 -4.04 7.46
CA LYS A 180 -15.58 -4.06 8.88
C LYS A 180 -14.63 -3.32 9.83
N ASN A 181 -13.35 -3.25 9.49
CA ASN A 181 -12.33 -2.71 10.36
C ASN A 181 -12.22 -1.20 10.15
N VAL A 182 -12.41 -0.47 11.25
CA VAL A 182 -12.20 0.98 11.36
C VAL A 182 -11.08 1.17 12.38
N SER A 183 -10.13 2.05 12.06
CA SER A 183 -8.95 2.34 12.87
C SER A 183 -9.00 3.81 13.34
N SER A 184 -7.90 4.34 13.87
CA SER A 184 -7.80 5.74 14.28
C SER A 184 -7.84 6.70 13.09
N GLU A 185 -8.13 7.98 13.34
CA GLU A 185 -8.04 9.00 12.30
C GLU A 185 -6.59 9.15 11.76
N GLY A 186 -6.46 9.33 10.45
CA GLY A 186 -5.20 9.56 9.76
C GLY A 186 -5.25 9.23 8.27
N ASP A 187 -4.08 9.19 7.62
CA ASP A 187 -3.98 8.84 6.20
C ASP A 187 -3.73 7.34 6.03
N TYR A 188 -4.46 6.73 5.10
CA TYR A 188 -4.38 5.32 4.75
C TYR A 188 -4.05 5.13 3.27
N VAL A 189 -3.61 3.92 2.95
CA VAL A 189 -3.38 3.47 1.58
C VAL A 189 -3.91 2.06 1.39
N LEU A 190 -4.69 1.87 0.33
CA LEU A 190 -5.02 0.56 -0.21
C LEU A 190 -3.97 0.21 -1.27
N ILE A 191 -3.36 -0.97 -1.12
CA ILE A 191 -2.35 -1.49 -2.05
C ILE A 191 -2.85 -2.81 -2.60
N LEU A 192 -2.92 -2.93 -3.94
CA LEU A 192 -2.97 -4.22 -4.60
C LEU A 192 -1.53 -4.75 -4.70
N GLN A 193 -1.21 -5.72 -3.86
CA GLN A 193 0.11 -6.33 -3.80
C GLN A 193 0.33 -7.26 -4.98
N ILE A 194 1.59 -7.43 -5.37
CA ILE A 194 1.98 -8.34 -6.46
C ILE A 194 1.55 -9.80 -6.24
N THR A 195 1.31 -10.18 -4.98
CA THR A 195 0.78 -11.50 -4.59
C THR A 195 -0.71 -11.66 -4.91
N GLY A 196 -1.38 -10.60 -5.38
CA GLY A 196 -2.81 -10.53 -5.64
C GLY A 196 -3.65 -10.18 -4.42
N GLN A 197 -3.04 -9.93 -3.25
CA GLN A 197 -3.78 -9.51 -2.06
C GLN A 197 -4.00 -7.99 -2.09
N ALA A 198 -5.25 -7.54 -1.94
CA ALA A 198 -5.57 -6.14 -1.69
C ALA A 198 -5.54 -5.89 -0.17
N VAL A 199 -4.75 -4.90 0.27
CA VAL A 199 -4.50 -4.63 1.69
C VAL A 199 -4.56 -3.14 1.98
N VAL A 200 -5.28 -2.75 3.04
CA VAL A 200 -5.29 -1.38 3.57
C VAL A 200 -4.30 -1.26 4.70
N TYR A 201 -3.39 -0.29 4.61
CA TYR A 201 -2.41 0.05 5.62
C TYR A 201 -2.69 1.44 6.17
N GLY A 202 -2.56 1.61 7.49
CA GLY A 202 -2.51 2.93 8.09
C GLY A 202 -2.81 2.94 9.60
N PRO A 203 -2.80 4.13 10.21
CA PRO A 203 -2.48 5.41 9.57
C PRO A 203 -0.98 5.54 9.24
N VAL A 204 -0.57 6.65 8.63
CA VAL A 204 0.85 7.00 8.49
C VAL A 204 1.52 7.08 9.86
N VAL A 205 2.64 6.39 10.04
CA VAL A 205 3.42 6.36 11.29
C VAL A 205 4.77 7.07 11.19
N TRP A 206 5.24 7.34 9.96
CA TRP A 206 6.47 8.07 9.69
C TRP A 206 6.45 8.62 8.26
N SER A 207 7.11 9.76 8.03
CA SER A 207 7.38 10.27 6.68
C SER A 207 8.72 11.01 6.61
N THR A 208 9.26 11.12 5.40
CA THR A 208 10.49 11.87 5.14
C THR A 208 10.37 13.37 5.46
N SER A 209 9.15 13.93 5.51
CA SER A 209 8.91 15.31 5.96
C SER A 209 9.02 15.51 7.47
N GLN A 210 8.75 14.46 8.25
CA GLN A 210 8.83 14.50 9.71
C GLN A 210 10.26 14.25 10.21
N ALA A 211 11.08 13.56 9.42
CA ALA A 211 12.49 13.33 9.70
C ALA A 211 13.30 14.62 9.45
N LYS A 212 13.40 15.47 10.48
CA LYS A 212 14.35 16.59 10.54
C LYS A 212 15.60 16.20 11.32
#